data_AF-A0A925M4R4-F1
#
_entry.id   AF-A0A925M4R4-F1
#
_cell.length_a   1.000
_cell.length_b   1.000
_cell.length_c   1.000
_cell.angle_alpha   90.00
_cell.angle_beta   90.00
_cell.angle_gamma   90.00
#
_symmetry.space_group_name_H-M   'P 1'
#
loop_
_entity.id
_entity.type
_entity.pdbx_description
1 polymer ?
#
loop_
_entity_poly.entity_id
_entity_poly.type
_entity_poly.pdbx_seq_one_letter_code
_entity_poly.pdbx_strand_id
1 'polypeptide(L)'
;MERKILLPGVSRLERLVAGVRERVQQRVWQRLARLPSPPQRRQLEALLEIAPEQGQTTLELWRRSPTRHSSLALVQALKRLILIRQIGIGQLDFGKLPPSRIQALARSALTLKAQAMTQMLEQRRIAVLVAFVYTLEATAQDDVLDVFELLVQEILAKSEREGQQARLRTLKDLDIASLRLSQACKILLDKDCESSQVRETIFQQIDALTLAEAIIKVESLARLPEDHYYPEVLARWHQVRIFLPLLLQTIQFEANRTGQIVLKAVQFLQTIEGRSKPKMQNAPLSVVTKGWSRWVGNAEGTLDRRAYTFCVLEQLTLSLKRRDLFVSPSVRWSNPRAKLLSGASWESLRASVCRSLNLQPTPASEIAQLQGQLDSAYQRTASNWADNPAVRLELAQGKERIVLSHLDKLDEPPSLLELKRQVAALLPRIDLPEMLLEIQARTGFMDEFTHLHQGQARIADFSITVCAALIASACNVGLTPLIRKDIAALTRYRLQWVQQKYLRLDTLIAANARLVAAQTEIELAQAWGGGEIASADGIRFVVPVRTINARPNRKYFGAGRGITYYNFTSDQFTGLAWTRGARNSPRFSRAFGGFVRTKN
;
A
#
# COMPACT_ATOMS: atom_id res chain seq x y z
N MET A 1 -2.78 21.06 51.65
CA MET A 1 -1.38 21.10 52.15
C MET A 1 -1.13 20.12 53.32
N GLU A 2 -1.86 19.01 53.42
CA GLU A 2 -1.86 18.17 54.64
C GLU A 2 -0.68 17.19 54.78
N ARG A 3 0.21 17.07 53.79
CA ARG A 3 1.36 16.14 53.86
C ARG A 3 2.75 16.79 53.95
N LYS A 4 2.86 18.13 54.00
CA LYS A 4 4.14 18.87 54.00
C LYS A 4 5.18 18.40 52.93
N ILE A 5 4.72 17.85 51.80
CA ILE A 5 5.60 17.45 50.70
C ILE A 5 5.73 18.64 49.75
N LEU A 6 6.90 19.27 49.72
CA LEU A 6 7.24 20.32 48.78
C LEU A 6 7.60 19.68 47.44
N LEU A 7 6.85 19.99 46.38
CA LEU A 7 7.18 19.52 45.03
C LEU A 7 8.50 20.17 44.59
N PRO A 8 9.44 19.41 44.01
CA PRO A 8 10.65 20.00 43.45
C PRO A 8 10.30 21.00 42.35
N GLY A 9 11.04 22.11 42.28
CA GLY A 9 10.85 23.11 41.23
C GLY A 9 10.97 22.52 39.83
N VAL A 10 10.26 23.11 38.86
CA VAL A 10 10.09 22.59 37.49
C VAL A 10 11.43 22.19 36.85
N SER A 11 12.46 23.03 36.95
CA SER A 11 13.79 22.71 36.36
C SER A 11 14.47 21.49 37.01
N ARG A 12 14.21 21.22 38.30
CA ARG A 12 14.72 20.02 38.97
C ARG A 12 13.96 18.77 38.48
N LEU A 13 12.65 18.88 38.27
CA LEU A 13 11.84 17.81 37.66
C LEU A 13 12.29 17.53 36.23
N GLU A 14 12.49 18.56 35.41
CA GLU A 14 12.96 18.42 34.02
C GLU A 14 14.31 17.70 33.93
N ARG A 15 15.29 18.10 34.75
CA ARG A 15 16.60 17.43 34.81
C ARG A 15 16.48 15.98 35.26
N LEU A 16 15.63 15.69 36.25
CA LEU A 16 15.40 14.33 36.72
C LEU A 16 14.77 13.47 35.63
N VAL A 17 13.76 13.99 34.93
CA VAL A 17 13.10 13.34 33.79
C VAL A 17 14.11 13.10 32.66
N ALA A 18 14.92 14.10 32.30
CA ALA A 18 15.97 13.98 31.30
C ALA A 18 16.98 12.88 31.68
N GLY A 19 17.46 12.89 32.93
CA GLY A 19 18.40 11.87 33.44
C GLY A 19 17.81 10.46 33.48
N VAL A 20 16.51 10.29 33.77
CA VAL A 20 15.84 8.99 33.65
C VAL A 20 15.74 8.57 32.18
N ARG A 21 15.35 9.49 31.28
CA ARG A 21 15.25 9.20 29.85
C ARG A 21 16.57 8.75 29.26
N GLU A 22 17.67 9.44 29.59
CA GLU A 22 19.01 9.08 29.13
C GLU A 22 19.43 7.69 29.65
N ARG A 23 19.25 7.42 30.95
CA ARG A 23 19.54 6.09 31.53
C ARG A 23 18.74 4.97 30.87
N VAL A 24 17.46 5.20 30.60
CA VAL A 24 16.60 4.24 29.89
C VAL A 24 17.09 4.04 28.46
N GLN A 25 17.50 5.10 27.77
CA GLN A 25 18.01 5.02 26.41
C GLN A 25 19.33 4.24 26.33
N GLN A 26 20.28 4.51 27.23
CA GLN A 26 21.53 3.77 27.33
C GLN A 26 21.27 2.28 27.63
N ARG A 27 20.33 1.98 28.54
CA ARG A 27 19.93 0.59 28.84
C ARG A 27 19.37 -0.13 27.62
N VAL A 28 18.56 0.55 26.79
CA VAL A 28 18.05 -0.02 25.54
C VAL A 28 19.20 -0.32 24.57
N TRP A 29 20.15 0.61 24.40
CA TRP A 29 21.31 0.38 23.55
C TRP A 29 22.15 -0.80 24.01
N GLN A 30 22.45 -0.89 25.31
CA GLN A 30 23.20 -2.00 25.88
C GLN A 30 22.51 -3.34 25.67
N ARG A 31 21.19 -3.41 25.88
CA ARG A 31 20.42 -4.63 25.65
C ARG A 31 20.50 -5.07 24.19
N LEU A 32 20.22 -4.17 23.25
CA LEU A 32 20.24 -4.47 21.82
C LEU A 32 21.65 -4.83 21.32
N ALA A 33 22.68 -4.13 21.78
CA ALA A 33 24.06 -4.39 21.39
C ALA A 33 24.58 -5.76 21.88
N ARG A 34 24.01 -6.29 22.96
CA ARG A 34 24.36 -7.61 23.52
C ARG A 34 23.69 -8.78 22.80
N LEU A 35 22.61 -8.57 22.06
CA LEU A 35 21.89 -9.63 21.35
C LEU A 35 22.72 -10.30 20.24
N PRO A 36 23.38 -9.56 19.31
CA PRO A 36 24.11 -10.19 18.22
C PRO A 36 25.41 -10.85 18.71
N SER A 37 25.66 -12.05 18.18
CA SER A 37 26.93 -12.76 18.32
C SER A 37 28.11 -12.00 17.69
N PRO A 38 29.37 -12.30 18.05
CA PRO A 38 30.54 -11.67 17.44
C PRO A 38 30.59 -11.68 15.89
N PRO A 39 30.24 -12.77 15.17
CA PRO A 39 30.20 -12.73 13.71
C PRO A 39 29.07 -11.83 13.18
N GLN A 40 27.90 -11.85 13.82
CA GLN A 40 26.79 -10.97 13.42
C GLN A 40 27.14 -9.50 13.63
N ARG A 41 27.87 -9.14 14.70
CA ARG A 41 28.36 -7.78 14.92
C ARG A 41 29.26 -7.32 13.77
N ARG A 42 30.21 -8.15 13.34
CA ARG A 42 31.07 -7.85 12.18
C ARG A 42 30.26 -7.65 10.91
N GLN A 43 29.27 -8.51 10.64
CA GLN A 43 28.38 -8.35 9.49
C GLN A 43 27.56 -7.06 9.55
N LEU A 44 27.09 -6.66 10.74
CA LEU A 44 26.36 -5.41 10.93
C LEU A 44 27.26 -4.20 10.69
N GLU A 45 28.49 -4.21 11.19
CA GLU A 45 29.43 -3.11 10.99
C GLU A 45 29.91 -3.00 9.54
N ALA A 46 30.08 -4.14 8.86
CA ALA A 46 30.38 -4.18 7.42
C ALA A 46 29.28 -3.53 6.56
N LEU A 47 28.05 -3.34 7.10
CA LEU A 47 27.02 -2.56 6.39
C LEU A 47 27.43 -1.10 6.18
N LEU A 48 28.29 -0.56 7.04
CA LEU A 48 28.77 0.82 6.98
C LEU A 48 29.97 1.01 6.04
N GLU A 49 30.56 -0.09 5.56
CA GLU A 49 31.70 -0.08 4.66
C GLU A 49 31.27 0.07 3.20
N ILE A 50 32.11 0.70 2.39
CA ILE A 50 31.84 0.91 0.96
C ILE A 50 32.04 -0.42 0.24
N ALA A 51 31.01 -0.88 -0.48
CA ALA A 51 31.13 -2.06 -1.33
C ALA A 51 32.02 -1.72 -2.54
N PRO A 52 33.12 -2.45 -2.77
CA PRO A 52 34.12 -2.11 -3.80
C PRO A 52 33.53 -2.08 -5.21
N GLU A 53 32.50 -2.89 -5.49
CA GLU A 53 31.87 -2.98 -6.80
C GLU A 53 30.89 -1.84 -7.13
N GLN A 54 30.37 -1.11 -6.13
CA GLN A 54 29.24 -0.17 -6.34
C GLN A 54 29.51 1.25 -5.85
N GLY A 55 30.66 1.51 -5.20
CA GLY A 55 31.02 2.84 -4.68
C GLY A 55 30.07 3.38 -3.61
N GLN A 56 29.22 2.53 -3.04
CA GLN A 56 28.23 2.85 -2.01
C GLN A 56 28.25 1.78 -0.92
N THR A 57 27.79 2.14 0.28
CA THR A 57 27.74 1.20 1.40
C THR A 57 26.62 0.18 1.24
N THR A 58 26.79 -1.03 1.76
CA THR A 58 25.73 -2.06 1.74
C THR A 58 24.45 -1.54 2.40
N LEU A 59 24.58 -0.73 3.45
CA LEU A 59 23.47 -0.03 4.08
C LEU A 59 22.65 0.83 3.09
N GLU A 60 23.31 1.62 2.24
CA GLU A 60 22.62 2.46 1.25
C GLU A 60 21.92 1.62 0.18
N LEU A 61 22.56 0.53 -0.26
CA LEU A 61 21.95 -0.42 -1.20
C LEU A 61 20.70 -1.06 -0.61
N TRP A 62 20.78 -1.50 0.63
CA TRP A 62 19.69 -2.18 1.32
C TRP A 62 18.53 -1.26 1.68
N ARG A 63 18.72 0.06 1.76
CA ARG A 63 17.62 1.03 1.93
C ARG A 63 16.76 1.20 0.69
N ARG A 64 17.26 0.84 -0.50
CA ARG A 64 16.54 1.04 -1.75
C ARG A 64 15.47 -0.04 -1.92
N SER A 65 14.22 0.34 -1.75
CA SER A 65 13.09 -0.50 -2.15
C SER A 65 13.03 -0.65 -3.68
N PRO A 66 12.46 -1.75 -4.20
CA PRO A 66 12.27 -1.94 -5.64
C PRO A 66 11.44 -0.82 -6.26
N THR A 67 11.83 -0.37 -7.46
CA THR A 67 11.10 0.67 -8.21
C THR A 67 10.31 0.09 -9.39
N ARG A 68 10.62 -1.14 -9.80
CA ARG A 68 10.03 -1.86 -10.93
C ARG A 68 9.35 -3.15 -10.46
N HIS A 69 8.38 -3.64 -11.24
CA HIS A 69 7.64 -4.87 -10.96
C HIS A 69 7.75 -5.89 -12.11
N SER A 70 8.98 -6.23 -12.51
CA SER A 70 9.27 -7.31 -13.48
C SER A 70 9.70 -8.60 -12.76
N SER A 71 9.73 -9.73 -13.47
CA SER A 71 10.24 -11.00 -12.92
C SER A 71 11.66 -10.87 -12.37
N LEU A 72 12.55 -10.15 -13.08
CA LEU A 72 13.91 -9.88 -12.60
C LEU A 72 13.94 -8.99 -11.36
N ALA A 73 13.08 -7.95 -11.30
CA ALA A 73 12.98 -7.10 -10.12
C ALA A 73 12.48 -7.88 -8.89
N LEU A 74 11.55 -8.83 -9.08
CA LEU A 74 11.11 -9.74 -8.02
C LEU A 74 12.24 -10.65 -7.53
N VAL A 75 13.01 -11.23 -8.44
CA VAL A 75 14.19 -12.03 -8.08
C VAL A 75 15.22 -11.20 -7.31
N GLN A 76 15.48 -9.95 -7.73
CA GLN A 76 16.37 -9.05 -7.00
C GLN A 76 15.85 -8.72 -5.59
N ALA A 77 14.54 -8.47 -5.46
CA ALA A 77 13.92 -8.24 -4.15
C ALA A 77 14.03 -9.47 -3.23
N LEU A 78 13.82 -10.67 -3.78
CA LEU A 78 13.99 -11.93 -3.06
C LEU A 78 15.44 -12.15 -2.62
N LYS A 79 16.41 -11.92 -3.51
CA LYS A 79 17.85 -11.99 -3.17
C LYS A 79 18.22 -11.00 -2.06
N ARG A 80 17.72 -9.77 -2.12
CA ARG A 80 17.90 -8.78 -1.04
C ARG A 80 17.34 -9.29 0.29
N LEU A 81 16.13 -9.86 0.30
CA LEU A 81 15.54 -10.44 1.51
C LEU A 81 16.39 -11.60 2.07
N ILE A 82 16.90 -12.48 1.20
CA ILE A 82 17.79 -13.58 1.61
C ILE A 82 19.05 -13.05 2.28
N LEU A 83 19.73 -12.07 1.69
CA LEU A 83 20.94 -11.45 2.27
C LEU A 83 20.66 -10.81 3.63
N ILE A 84 19.51 -10.14 3.79
CA ILE A 84 19.10 -9.55 5.08
C ILE A 84 18.90 -10.66 6.13
N ARG A 85 18.19 -11.73 5.77
CA ARG A 85 17.92 -12.87 6.67
C ARG A 85 19.17 -13.64 7.06
N GLN A 86 20.19 -13.69 6.20
CA GLN A 86 21.47 -14.35 6.49
C GLN A 86 22.22 -13.73 7.68
N ILE A 87 21.97 -12.46 8.03
CA ILE A 87 22.52 -11.88 9.26
C ILE A 87 21.88 -12.53 10.51
N GLY A 88 20.65 -13.04 10.41
CA GLY A 88 19.98 -13.77 11.49
C GLY A 88 19.46 -12.88 12.63
N ILE A 89 19.34 -11.56 12.43
CA ILE A 89 18.84 -10.63 13.46
C ILE A 89 17.36 -10.86 13.76
N GLY A 90 16.54 -11.23 12.77
CA GLY A 90 15.11 -11.50 12.94
C GLY A 90 14.79 -12.65 13.90
N GLN A 91 15.76 -13.54 14.16
CA GLN A 91 15.62 -14.70 15.04
C GLN A 91 16.04 -14.42 16.49
N LEU A 92 16.60 -13.24 16.77
CA LEU A 92 17.03 -12.88 18.12
C LEU A 92 15.84 -12.60 19.03
N ASP A 93 15.96 -12.93 20.32
CA ASP A 93 14.96 -12.60 21.32
C ASP A 93 15.13 -11.15 21.80
N PHE A 94 14.19 -10.28 21.42
CA PHE A 94 14.15 -8.88 21.87
C PHE A 94 13.49 -8.72 23.25
N GLY A 95 12.96 -9.79 23.84
CA GLY A 95 12.30 -9.81 25.14
C GLY A 95 11.18 -8.78 25.24
N LYS A 96 11.07 -8.12 26.40
CA LYS A 96 10.06 -7.07 26.67
C LYS A 96 10.47 -5.67 26.17
N LEU A 97 11.36 -5.56 25.18
CA LEU A 97 11.71 -4.25 24.61
C LEU A 97 10.50 -3.65 23.87
N PRO A 98 10.10 -2.39 24.17
CA PRO A 98 8.97 -1.79 23.48
C PRO A 98 9.22 -1.66 21.97
N PRO A 99 8.32 -2.15 21.09
CA PRO A 99 8.48 -2.07 19.64
C PRO A 99 8.70 -0.64 19.14
N SER A 100 8.09 0.35 19.78
CA SER A 100 8.26 1.77 19.45
C SER A 100 9.70 2.25 19.59
N ARG A 101 10.46 1.72 20.55
CA ARG A 101 11.88 2.07 20.75
C ARG A 101 12.77 1.48 19.67
N ILE A 102 12.50 0.24 19.27
CA ILE A 102 13.19 -0.42 18.14
C ILE A 102 12.91 0.36 16.85
N GLN A 103 11.64 0.71 16.59
CA GLN A 103 11.26 1.49 15.41
C GLN A 103 11.93 2.88 15.39
N ALA A 104 12.06 3.56 16.54
CA ALA A 104 12.74 4.85 16.60
C ALA A 104 14.24 4.76 16.22
N LEU A 105 14.93 3.70 16.68
CA LEU A 105 16.33 3.45 16.31
C LEU A 105 16.46 3.09 14.83
N ALA A 106 15.56 2.25 14.30
CA ALA A 106 15.51 1.92 12.88
C ALA A 106 15.28 3.13 11.98
N ARG A 107 14.36 4.04 12.35
CA ARG A 107 14.15 5.31 11.62
C ARG A 107 15.39 6.19 11.63
N SER A 108 16.14 6.19 12.74
CA SER A 108 17.43 6.90 12.82
C SER A 108 18.42 6.33 11.81
N ALA A 109 18.47 5.00 11.66
CA ALA A 109 19.29 4.38 10.62
C ALA A 109 18.85 4.82 9.21
N LEU A 110 17.55 4.82 8.90
CA LEU A 110 17.06 5.18 7.55
C LEU A 110 17.45 6.61 7.10
N THR A 111 17.59 7.54 8.05
CA THR A 111 17.86 8.96 7.78
C THR A 111 19.35 9.30 7.79
N LEU A 112 20.15 8.63 8.61
CA LEU A 112 21.58 8.95 8.77
C LEU A 112 22.45 8.39 7.66
N LYS A 113 23.49 9.14 7.26
CA LYS A 113 24.58 8.63 6.42
C LYS A 113 25.47 7.64 7.17
N ALA A 114 26.06 6.68 6.47
CA ALA A 114 26.95 5.68 7.03
C ALA A 114 28.05 6.28 7.92
N GLN A 115 28.75 7.31 7.42
CA GLN A 115 29.80 8.02 8.16
C GLN A 115 29.34 8.55 9.53
N ALA A 116 28.11 9.06 9.63
CA ALA A 116 27.57 9.57 10.89
C ALA A 116 27.25 8.45 11.90
N MET A 117 27.00 7.23 11.43
CA MET A 117 26.82 6.06 12.32
C MET A 117 28.16 5.51 12.77
N THR A 118 29.20 5.56 11.93
CA THR A 118 30.57 5.15 12.31
C THR A 118 31.09 5.96 13.51
N GLN A 119 30.75 7.25 13.56
CA GLN A 119 31.13 8.16 14.66
C GLN A 119 30.33 7.96 15.97
N MET A 120 29.34 7.07 16.01
CA MET A 120 28.60 6.77 17.24
C MET A 120 29.42 5.92 18.20
N LEU A 121 29.13 6.04 19.50
CA LEU A 121 29.55 5.07 20.50
C LEU A 121 29.13 3.65 20.07
N GLU A 122 30.02 2.68 20.22
CA GLU A 122 29.87 1.31 19.73
C GLU A 122 28.52 0.69 20.13
N GLN A 123 28.15 0.77 21.41
CA GLN A 123 26.88 0.23 21.92
C GLN A 123 25.66 0.82 21.18
N ARG A 124 25.68 2.12 20.89
CA ARG A 124 24.61 2.76 20.15
C ARG A 124 24.64 2.39 18.68
N ARG A 125 25.83 2.37 18.07
CA ARG A 125 26.02 1.99 16.66
C ARG A 125 25.43 0.61 16.40
N ILE A 126 25.82 -0.39 17.18
CA ILE A 126 25.30 -1.75 17.07
C ILE A 126 23.79 -1.78 17.35
N ALA A 127 23.29 -1.10 18.39
CA ALA A 127 21.85 -1.07 18.67
C ALA A 127 21.01 -0.49 17.52
N VAL A 128 21.51 0.57 16.86
CA VAL A 128 20.87 1.16 15.67
C VAL A 128 20.89 0.19 14.50
N LEU A 129 22.00 -0.49 14.25
CA LEU A 129 22.13 -1.47 13.15
C LEU A 129 21.26 -2.71 13.38
N VAL A 130 21.20 -3.24 14.61
CA VAL A 130 20.30 -4.34 14.99
C VAL A 130 18.85 -3.94 14.76
N ALA A 131 18.42 -2.78 15.26
CA ALA A 131 17.06 -2.29 15.06
C ALA A 131 16.74 -2.07 13.57
N PHE A 132 17.71 -1.55 12.81
CA PHE A 132 17.59 -1.37 11.36
C PHE A 132 17.37 -2.70 10.65
N VAL A 133 18.26 -3.69 10.80
CA VAL A 133 18.15 -4.97 10.09
C VAL A 133 16.87 -5.71 10.49
N TYR A 134 16.52 -5.70 11.79
CA TYR A 134 15.28 -6.30 12.28
C TYR A 134 14.02 -5.73 11.60
N THR A 135 13.93 -4.41 11.51
CA THR A 135 12.78 -3.75 10.86
C THR A 135 12.84 -3.82 9.33
N LEU A 136 14.04 -3.85 8.77
CA LEU A 136 14.27 -3.95 7.34
C LEU A 136 13.81 -5.30 6.80
N GLU A 137 14.00 -6.40 7.55
CA GLU A 137 13.55 -7.72 7.13
C GLU A 137 12.04 -7.73 6.81
N ALA A 138 11.22 -7.24 7.73
CA ALA A 138 9.78 -7.12 7.54
C ALA A 138 9.41 -6.22 6.34
N THR A 139 10.16 -5.13 6.14
CA THR A 139 9.94 -4.19 5.04
C THR A 139 10.38 -4.76 3.69
N ALA A 140 11.49 -5.49 3.63
CA ALA A 140 11.98 -6.16 2.44
C ALA A 140 11.06 -7.32 2.02
N GLN A 141 10.49 -8.03 3.00
CA GLN A 141 9.45 -9.04 2.75
C GLN A 141 8.18 -8.41 2.18
N ASP A 142 7.79 -7.23 2.68
CA ASP A 142 6.68 -6.47 2.09
C ASP A 142 6.98 -6.01 0.67
N ASP A 143 8.19 -5.51 0.41
CA ASP A 143 8.64 -5.11 -0.93
C ASP A 143 8.55 -6.28 -1.94
N VAL A 144 8.95 -7.48 -1.54
CA VAL A 144 8.82 -8.71 -2.37
C VAL A 144 7.36 -8.96 -2.73
N LEU A 145 6.46 -8.96 -1.74
CA LEU A 145 5.04 -9.24 -1.98
C LEU A 145 4.35 -8.14 -2.77
N ASP A 146 4.78 -6.89 -2.62
CA ASP A 146 4.28 -5.76 -3.40
C ASP A 146 4.66 -5.87 -4.88
N VAL A 147 5.91 -6.25 -5.15
CA VAL A 147 6.40 -6.50 -6.50
C VAL A 147 5.69 -7.70 -7.12
N PHE A 148 5.52 -8.78 -6.34
CA PHE A 148 4.79 -9.98 -6.75
C PHE A 148 3.33 -9.67 -7.11
N GLU A 149 2.61 -8.98 -6.23
CA GLU A 149 1.21 -8.59 -6.42
C GLU A 149 1.00 -7.77 -7.69
N LEU A 150 1.90 -6.82 -7.95
CA LEU A 150 1.92 -6.00 -9.14
C LEU A 150 2.23 -6.79 -10.42
N LEU A 151 3.25 -7.65 -10.36
CA LEU A 151 3.70 -8.43 -11.50
C LEU A 151 2.61 -9.41 -11.97
N VAL A 152 2.00 -10.15 -11.04
CA VAL A 152 0.93 -11.10 -11.37
C VAL A 152 -0.27 -10.37 -11.97
N GLN A 153 -0.67 -9.23 -11.40
CA GLN A 153 -1.74 -8.41 -11.97
C GLN A 153 -1.43 -7.88 -13.37
N GLU A 154 -0.21 -7.40 -13.61
CA GLU A 154 0.17 -6.92 -14.93
C GLU A 154 0.20 -8.06 -15.96
N ILE A 155 0.66 -9.26 -15.57
CA ILE A 155 0.61 -10.45 -16.44
C ILE A 155 -0.84 -10.75 -16.81
N LEU A 156 -1.73 -10.90 -15.83
CA LEU A 156 -3.14 -11.22 -16.07
C LEU A 156 -3.85 -10.13 -16.89
N ALA A 157 -3.73 -8.85 -16.50
CA ALA A 157 -4.38 -7.74 -17.19
C ALA A 157 -3.82 -7.50 -18.60
N LYS A 158 -2.54 -7.80 -18.84
CA LYS A 158 -1.97 -7.70 -20.19
C LYS A 158 -2.43 -8.87 -21.07
N SER A 159 -2.46 -10.09 -20.54
CA SER A 159 -3.01 -11.25 -21.26
C SER A 159 -4.49 -11.06 -21.59
N GLU A 160 -5.28 -10.50 -20.67
CA GLU A 160 -6.69 -10.15 -20.92
C GLU A 160 -6.84 -9.17 -22.08
N ARG A 161 -6.08 -8.06 -22.07
CA ARG A 161 -6.08 -7.09 -23.17
C ARG A 161 -5.64 -7.70 -24.50
N GLU A 162 -4.60 -8.53 -24.49
CA GLU A 162 -4.11 -9.23 -25.68
C GLU A 162 -5.14 -10.22 -26.23
N GLY A 163 -5.80 -11.00 -25.36
CA GLY A 163 -6.88 -11.91 -25.72
C GLY A 163 -8.09 -11.19 -26.32
N GLN A 164 -8.48 -10.06 -25.72
CA GLN A 164 -9.55 -9.20 -26.26
C GLN A 164 -9.17 -8.63 -27.63
N GLN A 165 -7.94 -8.15 -27.81
CA GLN A 165 -7.47 -7.63 -29.10
C GLN A 165 -7.38 -8.73 -30.16
N ALA A 166 -6.88 -9.92 -29.80
CA ALA A 166 -6.83 -11.07 -30.69
C ALA A 166 -8.24 -11.49 -31.12
N ARG A 167 -9.21 -11.46 -30.19
CA ARG A 167 -10.62 -11.72 -30.48
C ARG A 167 -11.19 -10.72 -31.47
N LEU A 168 -10.96 -9.42 -31.26
CA LEU A 168 -11.45 -8.38 -32.17
C LEU A 168 -10.93 -8.56 -33.60
N ARG A 169 -9.70 -9.07 -33.76
CA ARG A 169 -9.12 -9.36 -35.07
C ARG A 169 -9.77 -10.54 -35.78
N THR A 170 -10.19 -11.57 -35.03
CA THR A 170 -10.75 -12.81 -35.60
C THR A 170 -12.28 -12.83 -35.69
N LEU A 171 -12.97 -11.82 -35.14
CA LEU A 171 -14.43 -11.73 -35.20
C LEU A 171 -14.96 -11.76 -36.64
N LYS A 172 -14.32 -11.02 -37.56
CA LYS A 172 -14.73 -11.00 -38.97
C LYS A 172 -14.68 -12.38 -39.61
N ASP A 173 -13.62 -13.14 -39.34
CA ASP A 173 -13.45 -14.49 -39.90
C ASP A 173 -14.46 -15.48 -39.31
N LEU A 174 -14.76 -15.33 -38.02
CA LEU A 174 -15.81 -16.11 -37.37
C LEU A 174 -17.20 -15.77 -37.94
N ASP A 175 -17.51 -14.50 -38.18
CA ASP A 175 -18.79 -14.08 -38.75
C ASP A 175 -18.98 -14.66 -40.15
N ILE A 176 -17.96 -14.59 -41.01
CA ILE A 176 -17.99 -15.18 -42.36
C ILE A 176 -18.23 -16.69 -42.28
N ALA A 177 -17.50 -17.41 -41.43
CA ALA A 177 -17.65 -18.84 -41.28
C ALA A 177 -19.03 -19.23 -40.70
N SER A 178 -19.51 -18.47 -39.70
CA SER A 178 -20.81 -18.72 -39.06
C SER A 178 -21.99 -18.44 -40.01
N LEU A 179 -21.90 -17.39 -40.84
CA LEU A 179 -22.91 -17.09 -41.85
C LEU A 179 -22.98 -18.20 -42.92
N ARG A 180 -21.83 -18.75 -43.33
CA ARG A 180 -21.77 -19.91 -44.25
C ARG A 180 -22.43 -21.15 -43.65
N LEU A 181 -22.13 -21.47 -42.38
CA LEU A 181 -22.79 -22.58 -41.68
C LEU A 181 -24.29 -22.34 -41.52
N SER A 182 -24.70 -21.09 -41.26
CA SER A 182 -26.12 -20.72 -41.17
C SER A 182 -26.85 -20.94 -42.49
N GLN A 183 -26.24 -20.58 -43.64
CA GLN A 183 -26.81 -20.86 -44.96
C GLN A 183 -27.01 -22.36 -45.19
N ALA A 184 -26.01 -23.19 -44.89
CA ALA A 184 -26.15 -24.65 -44.97
C ALA A 184 -27.26 -25.18 -44.04
N CYS A 185 -27.36 -24.65 -42.81
CA CYS A 185 -28.41 -25.03 -41.86
C CYS A 185 -29.82 -24.60 -42.30
N LYS A 186 -29.95 -23.49 -43.04
CA LYS A 186 -31.26 -23.07 -43.59
C LYS A 186 -31.78 -24.07 -44.60
N ILE A 187 -30.91 -24.60 -45.47
CA ILE A 187 -31.27 -25.65 -46.44
C ILE A 187 -31.63 -26.95 -45.70
N LEU A 188 -30.88 -27.31 -44.65
CA LEU A 188 -31.19 -28.46 -43.81
C LEU A 188 -32.57 -28.37 -43.14
N LEU A 189 -33.02 -27.16 -42.80
CA LEU A 189 -34.30 -26.90 -42.16
C LEU A 189 -35.44 -26.59 -43.14
N ASP A 190 -35.14 -26.53 -44.44
CA ASP A 190 -36.12 -26.27 -45.48
C ASP A 190 -37.03 -27.48 -45.66
N LYS A 191 -38.34 -27.29 -45.48
CA LYS A 191 -39.34 -28.36 -45.54
C LYS A 191 -39.70 -28.75 -46.97
N ASP A 192 -39.41 -27.88 -47.93
CA ASP A 192 -39.69 -28.10 -49.35
C ASP A 192 -38.55 -28.88 -50.03
N CYS A 193 -37.42 -29.05 -49.34
CA CYS A 193 -36.31 -29.88 -49.80
C CYS A 193 -36.52 -31.36 -49.41
N GLU A 194 -36.56 -32.25 -50.39
CA GLU A 194 -36.59 -33.69 -50.13
C GLU A 194 -35.36 -34.13 -49.31
N SER A 195 -35.58 -34.92 -48.26
CA SER A 195 -34.51 -35.34 -47.33
C SER A 195 -33.35 -36.08 -48.00
N SER A 196 -33.60 -36.76 -49.13
CA SER A 196 -32.61 -37.46 -49.94
C SER A 196 -31.66 -36.50 -50.70
N GLN A 197 -32.10 -35.26 -50.98
CA GLN A 197 -31.38 -34.30 -51.83
C GLN A 197 -30.69 -33.17 -51.04
N VAL A 198 -30.89 -33.08 -49.73
CA VAL A 198 -30.37 -31.99 -48.89
C VAL A 198 -28.85 -31.83 -49.03
N ARG A 199 -28.09 -32.93 -49.05
CA ARG A 199 -26.62 -32.87 -49.14
C ARG A 199 -26.15 -32.35 -50.50
N GLU A 200 -26.76 -32.80 -51.59
CA GLU A 200 -26.45 -32.30 -52.93
C GLU A 200 -26.84 -30.82 -53.06
N THR A 201 -28.00 -30.44 -52.54
CA THR A 201 -28.50 -29.05 -52.57
C THR A 201 -27.57 -28.11 -51.80
N ILE A 202 -27.06 -28.53 -50.64
CA ILE A 202 -26.05 -27.77 -49.88
C ILE A 202 -24.76 -27.62 -50.70
N PHE A 203 -24.27 -28.69 -51.32
CA PHE A 203 -23.01 -28.66 -52.09
C PHE A 203 -23.10 -27.90 -53.42
N GLN A 204 -24.29 -27.77 -53.99
CA GLN A 204 -24.53 -26.90 -55.14
C GLN A 204 -24.42 -25.41 -54.78
N GLN A 205 -24.80 -25.02 -53.56
CA GLN A 205 -24.71 -23.62 -53.11
C GLN A 205 -23.39 -23.28 -52.40
N ILE A 206 -22.83 -24.23 -51.65
CA ILE A 206 -21.60 -24.09 -50.87
C ILE A 206 -20.75 -25.33 -51.09
N ASP A 207 -19.61 -25.19 -51.77
CA ASP A 207 -18.75 -26.33 -52.04
C ASP A 207 -18.26 -27.02 -50.74
N ALA A 208 -18.03 -28.33 -50.83
CA ALA A 208 -17.72 -29.15 -49.65
C ALA A 208 -16.41 -28.74 -48.94
N LEU A 209 -15.42 -28.22 -49.68
CA LEU A 209 -14.16 -27.74 -49.10
C LEU A 209 -14.38 -26.46 -48.31
N THR A 210 -15.12 -25.50 -48.85
CA THR A 210 -15.49 -24.25 -48.20
C THR A 210 -16.32 -24.48 -46.95
N LEU A 211 -17.23 -25.46 -46.97
CA LEU A 211 -18.01 -25.83 -45.79
C LEU A 211 -17.12 -26.45 -44.71
N ALA A 212 -16.19 -27.34 -45.08
CA ALA A 212 -15.22 -27.92 -44.14
C ALA A 212 -14.29 -26.85 -43.54
N GLU A 213 -13.81 -25.90 -44.35
CA GLU A 213 -13.03 -24.75 -43.87
C GLU A 213 -13.83 -23.86 -42.91
N ALA A 214 -15.12 -23.65 -43.16
CA ALA A 214 -16.00 -22.89 -42.28
C ALA A 214 -16.18 -23.61 -40.93
N ILE A 215 -16.36 -24.93 -40.92
CA ILE A 215 -16.39 -25.75 -39.71
C ILE A 215 -15.08 -25.58 -38.93
N ILE A 216 -13.92 -25.78 -39.56
CA ILE A 216 -12.61 -25.64 -38.90
C ILE A 216 -12.40 -24.22 -38.35
N LYS A 217 -12.80 -23.18 -39.10
CA LYS A 217 -12.73 -21.79 -38.62
C LYS A 217 -13.64 -21.54 -37.42
N VAL A 218 -14.87 -22.05 -37.43
CA VAL A 218 -15.78 -21.92 -36.28
C VAL A 218 -15.25 -22.71 -35.09
N GLU A 219 -14.79 -23.95 -35.27
CA GLU A 219 -14.23 -24.77 -34.18
C GLU A 219 -12.98 -24.14 -33.55
N SER A 220 -12.13 -23.50 -34.37
CA SER A 220 -10.90 -22.85 -33.89
C SER A 220 -11.13 -21.45 -33.29
N LEU A 221 -12.14 -20.71 -33.76
CA LEU A 221 -12.40 -19.33 -33.35
C LEU A 221 -13.55 -19.18 -32.35
N ALA A 222 -14.49 -20.12 -32.30
CA ALA A 222 -15.56 -20.10 -31.32
C ALA A 222 -14.97 -20.33 -29.93
N ARG A 223 -15.29 -19.42 -29.00
CA ARG A 223 -14.91 -19.53 -27.61
C ARG A 223 -16.17 -19.50 -26.77
N LEU A 224 -16.17 -20.24 -25.67
CA LEU A 224 -17.22 -20.11 -24.67
C LEU A 224 -17.15 -18.71 -24.05
N PRO A 225 -18.28 -18.16 -23.55
CA PRO A 225 -18.31 -16.87 -22.86
C PRO A 225 -17.43 -16.79 -21.60
N GLU A 226 -16.78 -17.89 -21.18
CA GLU A 226 -15.90 -17.97 -20.00
C GLU A 226 -14.39 -18.05 -20.39
N ASP A 227 -14.03 -18.24 -21.67
CA ASP A 227 -12.65 -18.42 -22.15
C ASP A 227 -12.02 -17.15 -22.76
N HIS A 228 -11.66 -16.18 -21.93
CA HIS A 228 -11.31 -14.83 -22.44
C HIS A 228 -9.83 -14.66 -22.79
N TYR A 229 -8.89 -15.29 -22.07
CA TYR A 229 -7.45 -14.97 -22.19
C TYR A 229 -6.45 -16.03 -21.70
N TYR A 230 -6.91 -17.25 -21.42
CA TYR A 230 -6.07 -18.29 -20.82
C TYR A 230 -4.89 -18.74 -21.70
N PRO A 231 -5.02 -18.92 -23.03
CA PRO A 231 -3.86 -19.19 -23.90
C PRO A 231 -2.76 -18.14 -23.77
N GLU A 232 -3.14 -16.86 -23.76
CA GLU A 232 -2.24 -15.71 -23.64
C GLU A 232 -1.58 -15.63 -22.26
N VAL A 233 -2.21 -16.17 -21.21
CA VAL A 233 -1.59 -16.35 -19.89
C VAL A 233 -0.60 -17.50 -19.90
N LEU A 234 -0.98 -18.66 -20.43
CA LEU A 234 -0.13 -19.85 -20.49
C LEU A 234 1.16 -19.61 -21.31
N ALA A 235 1.08 -18.79 -22.35
CA ALA A 235 2.24 -18.35 -23.15
C ALA A 235 3.31 -17.64 -22.30
N ARG A 236 2.95 -17.08 -21.14
CA ARG A 236 3.85 -16.36 -20.23
C ARG A 236 4.50 -17.24 -19.18
N TRP A 237 4.40 -18.56 -19.32
CA TRP A 237 5.00 -19.53 -18.40
C TRP A 237 6.47 -19.22 -18.07
N HIS A 238 7.28 -18.88 -19.06
CA HIS A 238 8.69 -18.53 -18.87
C HIS A 238 8.89 -17.35 -17.90
N GLN A 239 8.00 -16.34 -17.91
CA GLN A 239 8.10 -15.19 -17.01
C GLN A 239 7.86 -15.59 -15.55
N VAL A 240 6.96 -16.55 -15.32
CA VAL A 240 6.67 -17.11 -13.98
C VAL A 240 7.84 -17.97 -13.51
N ARG A 241 8.40 -18.81 -14.38
CA ARG A 241 9.54 -19.68 -14.06
C ARG A 241 10.78 -18.92 -13.54
N ILE A 242 10.98 -17.68 -13.96
CA ILE A 242 12.10 -16.84 -13.51
C ILE A 242 12.07 -16.60 -11.99
N PHE A 243 10.88 -16.39 -11.39
CA PHE A 243 10.77 -16.00 -9.99
C PHE A 243 10.15 -17.06 -9.08
N LEU A 244 9.31 -17.94 -9.64
CA LEU A 244 8.50 -18.87 -8.84
C LEU A 244 9.34 -19.78 -7.93
N PRO A 245 10.43 -20.43 -8.38
CA PRO A 245 11.21 -21.32 -7.51
C PRO A 245 11.73 -20.57 -6.27
N LEU A 246 12.30 -19.38 -6.49
CA LEU A 246 12.89 -18.58 -5.43
C LEU A 246 11.81 -18.01 -4.49
N LEU A 247 10.66 -17.61 -5.02
CA LEU A 247 9.51 -17.16 -4.22
C LEU A 247 9.03 -18.26 -3.27
N LEU A 248 8.80 -19.47 -3.82
CA LEU A 248 8.32 -20.63 -3.08
C LEU A 248 9.31 -21.10 -2.00
N GLN A 249 10.61 -20.98 -2.26
CA GLN A 249 11.66 -21.31 -1.28
C GLN A 249 11.79 -20.26 -0.18
N THR A 250 11.64 -18.97 -0.53
CA THR A 250 11.98 -17.86 0.36
C THR A 250 10.80 -17.42 1.23
N ILE A 251 9.58 -17.40 0.69
CA ILE A 251 8.42 -16.87 1.41
C ILE A 251 7.64 -18.00 2.06
N GLN A 252 7.53 -17.92 3.39
CA GLN A 252 6.66 -18.78 4.17
C GLN A 252 5.31 -18.09 4.36
N PHE A 253 4.27 -18.70 3.80
CA PHE A 253 2.91 -18.22 3.92
C PHE A 253 2.22 -18.89 5.11
N GLU A 254 1.46 -18.09 5.84
CA GLU A 254 0.51 -18.53 6.85
C GLU A 254 -0.90 -18.17 6.39
N ALA A 255 -1.90 -18.86 6.93
CA ALA A 255 -3.28 -18.68 6.51
C ALA A 255 -4.25 -18.69 7.68
N ASN A 256 -5.37 -17.98 7.51
CA ASN A 256 -6.55 -18.20 8.32
C ASN A 256 -7.33 -19.44 7.79
N ARG A 257 -8.46 -19.78 8.42
CA ARG A 257 -9.31 -20.91 8.03
C ARG A 257 -9.71 -20.88 6.53
N THR A 258 -10.03 -19.72 6.00
CA THR A 258 -10.43 -19.53 4.59
C THR A 258 -9.23 -19.68 3.64
N GLY A 259 -8.08 -19.13 4.01
CA GLY A 259 -6.85 -19.18 3.22
C GLY A 259 -6.21 -20.57 3.14
N GLN A 260 -6.59 -21.51 4.00
CA GLN A 260 -5.97 -22.84 4.04
C GLN A 260 -6.06 -23.59 2.71
N ILE A 261 -7.12 -23.35 1.93
CA ILE A 261 -7.31 -23.92 0.58
C ILE A 261 -6.13 -23.53 -0.33
N VAL A 262 -5.82 -22.23 -0.37
CA VAL A 262 -4.75 -21.69 -1.22
C VAL A 262 -3.38 -22.05 -0.67
N LEU A 263 -3.21 -22.06 0.67
CA LEU A 263 -1.95 -22.45 1.29
C LEU A 263 -1.55 -23.89 0.93
N LYS A 264 -2.50 -24.84 0.98
CA LYS A 264 -2.26 -26.23 0.55
C LYS A 264 -1.81 -26.32 -0.90
N ALA A 265 -2.39 -25.51 -1.79
CA ALA A 265 -2.02 -25.47 -3.20
C ALA A 265 -0.60 -24.90 -3.41
N VAL A 266 -0.23 -23.85 -2.67
CA VAL A 266 1.14 -23.29 -2.68
C VAL A 266 2.16 -24.29 -2.15
N GLN A 267 1.83 -24.99 -1.06
CA GLN A 267 2.66 -26.07 -0.51
C GLN A 267 2.80 -27.22 -1.51
N PHE A 268 1.73 -27.60 -2.20
CA PHE A 268 1.82 -28.59 -3.27
C PHE A 268 2.78 -28.12 -4.38
N LEU A 269 2.67 -26.87 -4.84
CA LEU A 269 3.61 -26.30 -5.81
C LEU A 269 5.07 -26.36 -5.32
N GLN A 270 5.33 -26.10 -4.03
CA GLN A 270 6.67 -26.26 -3.43
C GLN A 270 7.19 -27.71 -3.58
N THR A 271 6.36 -28.72 -3.34
CA THR A 271 6.79 -30.14 -3.39
C THR A 271 7.17 -30.63 -4.80
N ILE A 272 6.56 -30.06 -5.83
CA ILE A 272 6.79 -30.43 -7.23
C ILE A 272 7.85 -29.57 -7.91
N GLU A 273 8.31 -28.52 -7.24
CA GLU A 273 9.28 -27.58 -7.77
C GLU A 273 10.64 -28.26 -7.99
N GLY A 274 11.37 -27.85 -9.04
CA GLY A 274 12.63 -28.49 -9.45
C GLY A 274 12.47 -29.81 -10.23
N ARG A 275 11.27 -30.40 -10.31
CA ARG A 275 11.01 -31.60 -11.13
C ARG A 275 10.65 -31.22 -12.56
N SER A 276 11.24 -31.92 -13.54
CA SER A 276 10.97 -31.71 -14.98
C SER A 276 9.53 -32.11 -15.36
N LYS A 277 9.08 -33.30 -14.93
CA LYS A 277 7.71 -33.82 -15.14
C LYS A 277 7.09 -34.29 -13.82
N PRO A 278 6.60 -33.38 -12.96
CA PRO A 278 5.99 -33.78 -11.69
C PRO A 278 4.63 -34.46 -11.90
N LYS A 279 4.30 -35.40 -11.01
CA LYS A 279 2.96 -36.00 -10.95
C LYS A 279 1.99 -34.98 -10.35
N MET A 280 0.91 -34.69 -11.08
CA MET A 280 -0.11 -33.72 -10.65
C MET A 280 -1.31 -34.36 -9.94
N GLN A 281 -1.38 -35.68 -9.84
CA GLN A 281 -2.55 -36.44 -9.33
C GLN A 281 -3.03 -35.99 -7.94
N ASN A 282 -2.11 -35.53 -7.08
CA ASN A 282 -2.42 -35.09 -5.70
C ASN A 282 -2.59 -33.57 -5.58
N ALA A 283 -2.76 -32.84 -6.69
CA ALA A 283 -2.94 -31.40 -6.67
C ALA A 283 -4.27 -31.02 -5.98
N PRO A 284 -4.26 -30.14 -4.97
CA PRO A 284 -5.51 -29.67 -4.35
C PRO A 284 -6.40 -28.93 -5.35
N LEU A 285 -7.56 -29.50 -5.70
CA LEU A 285 -8.46 -28.93 -6.70
C LEU A 285 -9.43 -27.88 -6.17
N SER A 286 -9.64 -27.81 -4.84
CA SER A 286 -10.51 -26.81 -4.20
C SER A 286 -10.10 -25.34 -4.44
N VAL A 287 -8.86 -25.09 -4.88
CA VAL A 287 -8.37 -23.76 -5.26
C VAL A 287 -8.79 -23.36 -6.68
N VAL A 288 -9.22 -24.32 -7.50
CA VAL A 288 -9.52 -24.12 -8.92
C VAL A 288 -10.89 -23.47 -9.06
N THR A 289 -10.89 -22.22 -9.54
CA THR A 289 -12.16 -21.51 -9.83
C THR A 289 -12.81 -22.05 -11.10
N LYS A 290 -14.10 -21.77 -11.28
CA LYS A 290 -14.86 -22.15 -12.48
C LYS A 290 -14.16 -21.77 -13.80
N GLY A 291 -13.60 -20.56 -13.90
CA GLY A 291 -12.89 -20.15 -15.13
C GLY A 291 -11.62 -20.95 -15.42
N TRP A 292 -10.96 -21.49 -14.39
CA TRP A 292 -9.74 -22.28 -14.54
C TRP A 292 -10.00 -23.78 -14.72
N SER A 293 -11.18 -24.29 -14.40
CA SER A 293 -11.43 -25.75 -14.32
C SER A 293 -11.14 -26.47 -15.65
N ARG A 294 -11.58 -25.90 -16.77
CA ARG A 294 -11.35 -26.44 -18.12
C ARG A 294 -9.87 -26.44 -18.54
N TRP A 295 -9.09 -25.49 -18.04
CA TRP A 295 -7.67 -25.37 -18.38
C TRP A 295 -6.80 -26.23 -17.48
N VAL A 296 -7.24 -26.42 -16.23
CA VAL A 296 -6.53 -27.22 -15.25
C VAL A 296 -6.73 -28.71 -15.51
N GLY A 297 -7.92 -29.17 -15.88
CA GLY A 297 -8.18 -30.58 -16.22
C GLY A 297 -8.42 -30.77 -17.71
N ASN A 298 -7.74 -31.75 -18.33
CA ASN A 298 -8.03 -32.16 -19.70
C ASN A 298 -9.12 -33.27 -19.75
N ALA A 299 -9.61 -33.59 -20.95
CA ALA A 299 -10.65 -34.61 -21.17
C ALA A 299 -10.25 -36.02 -20.68
N GLU A 300 -8.95 -36.28 -20.55
CA GLU A 300 -8.35 -37.53 -20.09
C GLU A 300 -8.12 -37.56 -18.57
N GLY A 301 -8.52 -36.51 -17.83
CA GLY A 301 -8.37 -36.40 -16.37
C GLY A 301 -6.95 -36.05 -15.89
N THR A 302 -6.02 -35.77 -16.79
CA THR A 302 -4.68 -35.26 -16.45
C THR A 302 -4.71 -33.76 -16.21
N LEU A 303 -3.90 -33.30 -15.23
CA LEU A 303 -3.88 -31.91 -14.83
C LEU A 303 -2.71 -31.13 -15.47
N ASP A 304 -3.01 -29.98 -16.06
CA ASP A 304 -1.99 -29.09 -16.61
C ASP A 304 -1.30 -28.28 -15.50
N ARG A 305 0.02 -28.49 -15.36
CA ARG A 305 0.85 -27.80 -14.35
C ARG A 305 0.85 -26.29 -14.54
N ARG A 306 0.90 -25.79 -15.77
CA ARG A 306 1.01 -24.36 -16.07
C ARG A 306 -0.30 -23.67 -15.68
N ALA A 307 -1.44 -24.21 -16.12
CA ALA A 307 -2.76 -23.70 -15.78
C ALA A 307 -3.00 -23.73 -14.27
N TYR A 308 -2.68 -24.84 -13.62
CA TYR A 308 -2.79 -24.96 -12.18
C TYR A 308 -1.94 -23.91 -11.46
N THR A 309 -0.69 -23.71 -11.90
CA THR A 309 0.21 -22.71 -11.30
C THR A 309 -0.35 -21.30 -11.43
N PHE A 310 -0.83 -20.89 -12.61
CA PHE A 310 -1.42 -19.55 -12.78
C PHE A 310 -2.68 -19.35 -11.96
N CYS A 311 -3.56 -20.36 -11.88
CA CYS A 311 -4.70 -20.36 -10.98
C CYS A 311 -4.28 -20.12 -9.53
N VAL A 312 -3.26 -20.84 -9.05
CA VAL A 312 -2.75 -20.67 -7.68
C VAL A 312 -2.15 -19.28 -7.47
N LEU A 313 -1.40 -18.72 -8.44
CA LEU A 313 -0.83 -17.38 -8.33
C LEU A 313 -1.89 -16.27 -8.28
N GLU A 314 -2.97 -16.42 -9.06
CA GLU A 314 -4.12 -15.52 -9.01
C GLU A 314 -4.81 -15.60 -7.64
N GLN A 315 -5.13 -16.81 -7.17
CA GLN A 315 -5.77 -17.01 -5.87
C GLN A 315 -4.89 -16.58 -4.70
N LEU A 316 -3.56 -16.77 -4.80
CA LEU A 316 -2.59 -16.28 -3.82
C LEU A 316 -2.63 -14.76 -3.72
N THR A 317 -2.64 -14.06 -4.86
CA THR A 317 -2.72 -12.59 -4.90
C THR A 317 -4.04 -12.08 -4.30
N LEU A 318 -5.16 -12.71 -4.62
CA LEU A 318 -6.47 -12.37 -4.07
C LEU A 318 -6.53 -12.61 -2.55
N SER A 319 -5.99 -13.73 -2.09
CA SER A 319 -6.00 -14.11 -0.67
C SER A 319 -5.10 -13.21 0.17
N LEU A 320 -3.93 -12.79 -0.36
CA LEU A 320 -3.07 -11.78 0.26
C LEU A 320 -3.80 -10.43 0.40
N LYS A 321 -4.52 -10.00 -0.64
CA LYS A 321 -5.33 -8.76 -0.60
C LYS A 321 -6.47 -8.82 0.42
N ARG A 322 -7.09 -10.00 0.58
CA ARG A 322 -8.17 -10.25 1.56
C ARG A 322 -7.66 -10.46 2.98
N ARG A 323 -6.34 -10.64 3.17
CA ARG A 323 -5.69 -11.04 4.44
C ARG A 323 -6.08 -12.46 4.88
N ASP A 324 -6.48 -13.30 3.93
CA ASP A 324 -6.70 -14.72 4.17
C ASP A 324 -5.39 -15.50 4.23
N LEU A 325 -4.43 -15.07 3.41
CA LEU A 325 -3.02 -15.41 3.56
C LEU A 325 -2.25 -14.18 4.05
N PHE A 326 -1.25 -14.45 4.86
CA PHE A 326 -0.35 -13.46 5.43
C PHE A 326 1.04 -14.06 5.61
N VAL A 327 2.01 -13.22 5.95
CA VAL A 327 3.39 -13.64 6.19
C VAL A 327 3.94 -12.97 7.44
N SER A 328 4.94 -13.60 8.06
CA SER A 328 5.68 -13.07 9.20
C SER A 328 7.19 -13.19 8.96
N PRO A 329 8.03 -12.22 9.38
CA PRO A 329 7.64 -10.89 9.84
C PRO A 329 7.15 -10.00 8.68
N SER A 330 6.22 -9.09 8.95
CA SER A 330 5.69 -8.17 7.93
C SER A 330 4.96 -6.98 8.54
N VAL A 331 5.08 -5.79 7.92
CA VAL A 331 4.35 -4.60 8.35
C VAL A 331 2.99 -4.53 7.64
N ARG A 332 2.98 -4.80 6.33
CA ARG A 332 1.81 -4.65 5.45
C ARG A 332 1.05 -5.95 5.28
N TRP A 333 1.71 -7.06 5.02
CA TRP A 333 1.13 -8.37 4.70
C TRP A 333 1.06 -9.34 5.90
N SER A 334 1.12 -8.81 7.13
CA SER A 334 0.95 -9.59 8.35
C SER A 334 -0.51 -9.86 8.70
N ASN A 335 -0.70 -10.82 9.62
CA ASN A 335 -2.01 -11.15 10.16
C ASN A 335 -2.63 -9.93 10.88
N PRO A 336 -3.74 -9.38 10.39
CA PRO A 336 -4.38 -8.24 11.04
C PRO A 336 -4.87 -8.58 12.46
N ARG A 337 -5.24 -9.86 12.70
CA ARG A 337 -5.73 -10.32 14.01
C ARG A 337 -4.64 -10.41 15.07
N ALA A 338 -3.37 -10.53 14.68
CA ALA A 338 -2.25 -10.56 15.63
C ALA A 338 -2.07 -9.23 16.39
N LYS A 339 -2.74 -8.16 15.94
CA LYS A 339 -2.75 -6.84 16.60
C LYS A 339 -3.93 -6.68 17.57
N LEU A 340 -4.83 -7.65 17.64
CA LEU A 340 -5.99 -7.61 18.54
C LEU A 340 -5.64 -8.24 19.88
N LEU A 341 -6.27 -7.76 20.94
CA LEU A 341 -6.26 -8.45 22.23
C LEU A 341 -6.99 -9.79 22.09
N SER A 342 -6.45 -10.84 22.69
CA SER A 342 -7.04 -12.18 22.64
C SER A 342 -6.88 -12.91 23.97
N GLY A 343 -7.74 -13.90 24.22
CA GLY A 343 -7.70 -14.73 25.42
C GLY A 343 -7.85 -13.90 26.70
N ALA A 344 -7.06 -14.23 27.72
CA ALA A 344 -7.14 -13.60 29.04
C ALA A 344 -6.94 -12.07 29.01
N SER A 345 -6.08 -11.56 28.11
CA SER A 345 -5.85 -10.11 27.98
C SER A 345 -7.11 -9.37 27.53
N TRP A 346 -7.87 -9.93 26.58
CA TRP A 346 -9.14 -9.36 26.16
C TRP A 346 -10.19 -9.45 27.27
N GLU A 347 -10.38 -10.63 27.86
CA GLU A 347 -11.41 -10.81 28.89
C GLU A 347 -11.20 -9.88 30.09
N SER A 348 -9.96 -9.64 30.50
CA SER A 348 -9.65 -8.70 31.60
C SER A 348 -10.00 -7.24 31.28
N LEU A 349 -9.95 -6.84 30.00
CA LEU A 349 -10.16 -5.45 29.56
C LEU A 349 -11.55 -5.21 28.97
N ARG A 350 -12.27 -6.28 28.61
CA ARG A 350 -13.55 -6.25 27.87
C ARG A 350 -14.56 -5.28 28.47
N ALA A 351 -14.85 -5.39 29.76
CA ALA A 351 -15.85 -4.53 30.41
C ALA A 351 -15.47 -3.04 30.37
N SER A 352 -14.20 -2.71 30.59
CA SER A 352 -13.69 -1.33 30.58
C SER A 352 -13.70 -0.74 29.17
N VAL A 353 -13.24 -1.52 28.18
CA VAL A 353 -13.23 -1.11 26.76
C VAL A 353 -14.65 -0.91 26.24
N CYS A 354 -15.56 -1.87 26.48
CA CYS A 354 -16.96 -1.74 26.06
C CYS A 354 -17.60 -0.49 26.68
N ARG A 355 -17.41 -0.24 27.98
CA ARG A 355 -17.93 0.98 28.63
C ARG A 355 -17.35 2.26 28.01
N SER A 356 -16.04 2.29 27.77
CA SER A 356 -15.36 3.47 27.21
C SER A 356 -15.82 3.79 25.78
N LEU A 357 -16.17 2.75 25.01
CA LEU A 357 -16.68 2.86 23.65
C LEU A 357 -18.21 2.97 23.57
N ASN A 358 -18.89 2.97 24.71
CA ASN A 358 -20.35 2.91 24.80
C ASN A 358 -20.97 1.73 24.01
N LEU A 359 -20.35 0.55 24.17
CA LEU A 359 -20.78 -0.72 23.58
C LEU A 359 -21.21 -1.70 24.67
N GLN A 360 -22.11 -2.61 24.33
CA GLN A 360 -22.49 -3.71 25.20
C GLN A 360 -21.38 -4.77 25.27
N PRO A 361 -21.15 -5.41 26.45
CA PRO A 361 -20.23 -6.53 26.55
C PRO A 361 -20.68 -7.75 25.74
N THR A 362 -21.98 -7.92 25.50
CA THR A 362 -22.58 -9.06 24.81
C THR A 362 -22.70 -8.77 23.31
N PRO A 363 -21.95 -9.49 22.44
CA PRO A 363 -21.93 -9.20 20.99
C PRO A 363 -23.29 -9.34 20.30
N ALA A 364 -24.14 -10.25 20.78
CA ALA A 364 -25.43 -10.54 20.16
C ALA A 364 -26.36 -9.32 20.10
N SER A 365 -26.38 -8.49 21.16
CA SER A 365 -27.23 -7.29 21.22
C SER A 365 -26.76 -6.21 20.24
N GLU A 366 -25.44 -5.96 20.18
CA GLU A 366 -24.85 -5.00 19.23
C GLU A 366 -25.08 -5.45 17.78
N ILE A 367 -24.87 -6.74 17.50
CA ILE A 367 -25.09 -7.30 16.16
C ILE A 367 -26.57 -7.19 15.78
N ALA A 368 -27.50 -7.51 16.68
CA ALA A 368 -28.93 -7.38 16.41
C ALA A 368 -29.33 -5.92 16.12
N GLN A 369 -28.79 -4.96 16.88
CA GLN A 369 -29.02 -3.54 16.64
C GLN A 369 -28.48 -3.09 15.28
N LEU A 370 -27.25 -3.49 14.92
CA LEU A 370 -26.66 -3.20 13.62
C LEU A 370 -27.42 -3.88 12.47
N GLN A 371 -27.92 -5.10 12.67
CA GLN A 371 -28.78 -5.81 11.72
C GLN A 371 -30.08 -5.05 11.50
N GLY A 372 -30.75 -4.61 12.57
CA GLY A 372 -31.97 -3.81 12.46
C GLY A 372 -31.74 -2.46 11.76
N GLN A 373 -30.63 -1.78 12.05
CA GLN A 373 -30.26 -0.54 11.35
C GLN A 373 -29.99 -0.78 9.85
N LEU A 374 -29.28 -1.86 9.52
CA LEU A 374 -28.97 -2.22 8.14
C LEU A 374 -30.23 -2.60 7.37
N ASP A 375 -31.11 -3.41 7.97
CA ASP A 375 -32.38 -3.80 7.38
C ASP A 375 -33.29 -2.58 7.16
N SER A 376 -33.42 -1.72 8.17
CA SER A 376 -34.15 -0.45 8.04
C SER A 376 -33.57 0.46 6.95
N ALA A 377 -32.25 0.46 6.76
CA ALA A 377 -31.61 1.21 5.67
C ALA A 377 -31.91 0.60 4.30
N TYR A 378 -31.90 -0.72 4.17
CA TYR A 378 -32.29 -1.40 2.93
C TYR A 378 -33.76 -1.18 2.59
N GLN A 379 -34.66 -1.33 3.57
CA GLN A 379 -36.09 -1.08 3.37
C GLN A 379 -36.35 0.37 2.92
N ARG A 380 -35.75 1.36 3.59
CA ARG A 380 -35.83 2.78 3.15
C ARG A 380 -35.25 3.03 1.77
N THR A 381 -34.15 2.36 1.42
CA THR A 381 -33.54 2.49 0.09
C THR A 381 -34.44 1.89 -0.98
N ALA A 382 -35.03 0.73 -0.72
CA ALA A 382 -35.94 0.05 -1.63
C ALA A 382 -37.26 0.82 -1.81
N SER A 383 -37.83 1.35 -0.72
CA SER A 383 -39.05 2.17 -0.77
C SER A 383 -38.86 3.44 -1.58
N ASN A 384 -37.68 4.04 -1.51
CA ASN A 384 -37.39 5.29 -2.21
C ASN A 384 -36.83 5.06 -3.62
N TRP A 385 -36.65 3.80 -4.06
CA TRP A 385 -35.93 3.50 -5.30
C TRP A 385 -36.60 4.09 -6.55
N ALA A 386 -37.91 3.95 -6.67
CA ALA A 386 -38.66 4.38 -7.85
C ALA A 386 -38.53 5.89 -8.12
N ASP A 387 -38.45 6.69 -7.05
CA ASP A 387 -38.48 8.15 -7.10
C ASP A 387 -37.11 8.78 -6.80
N ASN A 388 -36.02 8.00 -6.72
CA ASN A 388 -34.70 8.52 -6.36
C ASN A 388 -33.90 9.00 -7.60
N PRO A 389 -33.78 10.32 -7.86
CA PRO A 389 -33.06 10.83 -9.02
C PRO A 389 -31.54 10.62 -8.91
N ALA A 390 -31.04 10.34 -7.71
CA ALA A 390 -29.62 10.16 -7.46
C ALA A 390 -29.12 8.73 -7.72
N VAL A 391 -30.01 7.76 -7.95
CA VAL A 391 -29.63 6.35 -8.13
C VAL A 391 -30.37 5.74 -9.30
N ARG A 392 -29.65 5.10 -10.23
CA ARG A 392 -30.25 4.40 -11.36
C ARG A 392 -29.50 3.12 -11.69
N LEU A 393 -30.18 2.19 -12.38
CA LEU A 393 -29.54 1.04 -13.00
C LEU A 393 -29.24 1.36 -14.45
N GLU A 394 -27.97 1.22 -14.83
CA GLU A 394 -27.55 1.29 -16.23
C GLU A 394 -27.05 -0.08 -16.69
N LEU A 395 -27.40 -0.45 -17.91
CA LEU A 395 -26.95 -1.68 -18.53
C LEU A 395 -25.63 -1.42 -19.26
N ALA A 396 -24.52 -1.90 -18.70
CA ALA A 396 -23.19 -1.74 -19.25
C ALA A 396 -22.57 -3.11 -19.54
N GLN A 397 -22.24 -3.37 -20.80
CA GLN A 397 -21.64 -4.65 -21.25
C GLN A 397 -22.48 -5.89 -20.84
N GLY A 398 -23.82 -5.79 -20.93
CA GLY A 398 -24.72 -6.88 -20.57
C GLY A 398 -24.87 -7.13 -19.06
N LYS A 399 -24.34 -6.24 -18.20
CA LYS A 399 -24.51 -6.30 -16.76
C LYS A 399 -25.18 -5.03 -16.25
N GLU A 400 -26.17 -5.21 -15.39
CA GLU A 400 -26.79 -4.11 -14.66
C GLU A 400 -25.79 -3.55 -13.63
N ARG A 401 -25.65 -2.23 -13.63
CA ARG A 401 -24.78 -1.52 -12.71
C ARG A 401 -25.53 -0.38 -12.04
N ILE A 402 -25.42 -0.31 -10.72
CA ILE A 402 -25.89 0.83 -9.95
C ILE A 402 -24.99 2.03 -10.23
N VAL A 403 -25.58 3.13 -10.67
CA VAL A 403 -24.94 4.42 -10.90
C VAL A 403 -25.52 5.42 -9.90
N LEU A 404 -24.62 6.01 -9.10
CA LEU A 404 -24.93 7.10 -8.18
C LEU A 404 -24.58 8.42 -8.86
N SER A 405 -25.55 9.31 -9.01
CA SER A 405 -25.34 10.67 -9.48
C SER A 405 -24.47 11.43 -8.46
N HIS A 406 -23.56 12.26 -8.96
CA HIS A 406 -22.78 13.14 -8.10
C HIS A 406 -23.69 14.23 -7.53
N LEU A 407 -23.40 14.70 -6.31
CA LEU A 407 -24.01 15.93 -5.83
C LEU A 407 -23.54 17.06 -6.74
N ASP A 408 -24.49 17.84 -7.26
CA ASP A 408 -24.17 19.03 -8.01
C ASP A 408 -23.43 20.02 -7.12
N LYS A 409 -22.46 20.73 -7.70
CA LYS A 409 -21.83 21.84 -7.01
C LYS A 409 -22.93 22.87 -6.74
N LEU A 410 -23.04 23.33 -5.49
CA LEU A 410 -23.92 24.46 -5.18
C LEU A 410 -23.49 25.67 -6.01
N ASP A 411 -24.45 26.27 -6.70
CA ASP A 411 -24.22 27.50 -7.45
C ASP A 411 -23.75 28.59 -6.47
N GLU A 412 -22.66 29.26 -6.84
CA GLU A 412 -22.12 30.35 -6.03
C GLU A 412 -22.87 31.64 -6.39
N PRO A 413 -23.59 32.27 -5.44
CA PRO A 413 -24.35 33.48 -5.75
C PRO A 413 -23.39 34.63 -6.13
N PRO A 414 -23.83 35.60 -6.96
CA PRO A 414 -22.99 36.73 -7.36
C PRO A 414 -22.41 37.51 -6.17
N SER A 415 -23.16 37.60 -5.06
CA SER A 415 -22.70 38.21 -3.81
C SER A 415 -21.52 37.48 -3.17
N LEU A 416 -21.48 36.15 -3.22
CA LEU A 416 -20.35 35.36 -2.70
C LEU A 416 -19.10 35.54 -3.57
N LEU A 417 -19.27 35.59 -4.90
CA LEU A 417 -18.17 35.85 -5.83
C LEU A 417 -17.56 37.24 -5.59
N GLU A 418 -18.42 38.24 -5.39
CA GLU A 418 -17.98 39.60 -5.06
C GLU A 418 -17.24 39.64 -3.71
N LEU A 419 -17.78 38.99 -2.68
CA LEU A 419 -17.12 38.89 -1.37
C LEU A 419 -15.75 38.20 -1.49
N LYS A 420 -15.65 37.07 -2.21
CA LYS A 420 -14.37 36.38 -2.45
C LYS A 420 -13.35 37.30 -3.11
N ARG A 421 -13.78 38.12 -4.08
CA ARG A 421 -12.92 39.10 -4.76
C ARG A 421 -12.42 40.17 -3.79
N GLN A 422 -13.30 40.74 -2.96
CA GLN A 422 -12.94 41.75 -1.97
C GLN A 422 -11.98 41.20 -0.92
N VAL A 423 -12.26 40.01 -0.38
CA VAL A 423 -11.37 39.32 0.56
C VAL A 423 -10.01 39.04 -0.08
N ALA A 424 -9.97 38.54 -1.32
CA ALA A 424 -8.73 38.28 -2.03
C ALA A 424 -7.91 39.55 -2.30
N ALA A 425 -8.56 40.70 -2.53
CA ALA A 425 -7.89 41.98 -2.72
C ALA A 425 -7.24 42.52 -1.43
N LEU A 426 -7.73 42.11 -0.26
CA LEU A 426 -7.15 42.46 1.05
C LEU A 426 -5.97 41.56 1.45
N LEU A 427 -5.81 40.40 0.80
CA LEU A 427 -4.70 39.49 1.11
C LEU A 427 -3.38 40.04 0.55
N PRO A 428 -2.34 40.21 1.39
CA PRO A 428 -1.05 40.72 0.92
C PRO A 428 -0.37 39.69 0.01
N ARG A 429 0.39 40.20 -0.97
CA ARG A 429 1.29 39.37 -1.78
C ARG A 429 2.61 39.23 -1.04
N ILE A 430 2.83 38.07 -0.43
CA ILE A 430 4.05 37.77 0.34
C ILE A 430 4.76 36.55 -0.25
N ASP A 431 6.08 36.54 -0.17
CA ASP A 431 6.87 35.39 -0.58
C ASP A 431 6.81 34.30 0.49
N LEU A 432 6.83 33.03 0.06
CA LEU A 432 6.71 31.88 0.97
C LEU A 432 7.76 31.86 2.12
N PRO A 433 9.05 32.18 1.90
CA PRO A 433 10.01 32.33 2.99
C PRO A 433 9.65 33.43 4.00
N GLU A 434 9.16 34.57 3.54
CA GLU A 434 8.78 35.68 4.42
C GLU A 434 7.62 35.27 5.31
N MET A 435 6.60 34.64 4.73
CA MET A 435 5.47 34.07 5.46
C MET A 435 5.94 33.08 6.55
N LEU A 436 6.85 32.16 6.22
CA LEU A 436 7.36 31.18 7.19
C LEU A 436 8.16 31.83 8.32
N LEU A 437 8.97 32.85 8.02
CA LEU A 437 9.75 33.58 9.02
C LEU A 437 8.86 34.44 9.92
N GLU A 438 7.81 35.05 9.37
CA GLU A 438 6.82 35.78 10.15
C GLU A 438 6.05 34.84 11.10
N ILE A 439 5.58 33.69 10.61
CA ILE A 439 4.93 32.69 11.45
C ILE A 439 5.90 32.12 12.49
N GLN A 440 7.20 32.01 12.18
CA GLN A 440 8.21 31.69 13.19
C GLN A 440 8.30 32.75 14.28
N ALA A 441 8.32 34.04 13.92
CA ALA A 441 8.37 35.11 14.90
C ALA A 441 7.14 35.12 15.82
N ARG A 442 5.96 34.73 15.29
CA ARG A 442 4.70 34.66 16.05
C ARG A 442 4.57 33.42 16.92
N THR A 443 5.01 32.25 16.44
CA THR A 443 4.68 30.96 17.07
C THR A 443 5.87 30.21 17.65
N GLY A 444 7.10 30.55 17.25
CA GLY A 444 8.31 29.84 17.65
C GLY A 444 8.41 28.39 17.15
N PHE A 445 7.57 27.98 16.19
CA PHE A 445 7.47 26.56 15.78
C PHE A 445 8.80 25.94 15.30
N MET A 446 9.72 26.73 14.77
CA MET A 446 11.04 26.27 14.31
C MET A 446 11.98 25.90 15.47
N ASP A 447 11.67 26.26 16.72
CA ASP A 447 12.45 25.88 17.89
C ASP A 447 12.29 24.40 18.23
N GLU A 448 11.20 23.77 17.75
CA GLU A 448 10.94 22.34 17.89
C GLU A 448 11.88 21.48 17.01
N PHE A 449 12.54 22.08 16.02
CA PHE A 449 13.62 21.43 15.28
C PHE A 449 14.85 21.34 16.17
N THR A 450 14.88 20.30 16.99
CA THR A 450 15.97 19.99 17.91
C THR A 450 17.01 19.09 17.27
N HIS A 451 18.28 19.21 17.69
CA HIS A 451 19.36 18.38 17.18
C HIS A 451 19.14 16.89 17.54
N LEU A 452 19.55 15.99 16.64
CA LEU A 452 19.40 14.53 16.82
C LEU A 452 20.03 14.01 18.13
N HIS A 453 21.10 14.65 18.58
CA HIS A 453 21.71 14.44 19.89
C HIS A 453 21.26 15.64 20.72
N GLN A 454 20.50 15.42 21.79
CA GLN A 454 19.75 16.42 22.58
C GLN A 454 20.57 17.58 23.21
N GLY A 455 21.76 17.89 22.71
CA GLY A 455 22.48 19.13 22.98
C GLY A 455 21.87 20.30 22.20
N GLN A 456 21.43 21.32 22.92
CA GLN A 456 21.06 22.61 22.36
C GLN A 456 22.32 23.36 21.93
N ALA A 457 22.85 23.08 20.75
CA ALA A 457 23.77 24.00 20.11
C ALA A 457 22.94 25.16 19.54
N ARG A 458 22.98 26.33 20.20
CA ARG A 458 22.36 27.55 19.67
C ARG A 458 23.19 28.04 18.48
N ILE A 459 22.71 27.78 17.26
CA ILE A 459 23.32 28.31 16.05
C ILE A 459 22.66 29.66 15.75
N ALA A 460 23.44 30.71 15.54
CA ALA A 460 22.92 32.01 15.09
C ALA A 460 22.19 31.86 13.76
N ASP A 461 21.06 32.55 13.58
CA ASP A 461 20.21 32.51 12.36
C ASP A 461 19.67 31.11 12.01
N PHE A 462 19.38 30.29 13.02
CA PHE A 462 18.89 28.93 12.82
C PHE A 462 17.57 28.89 12.02
N SER A 463 16.63 29.81 12.32
CA SER A 463 15.34 29.92 11.64
C SER A 463 15.49 30.13 10.13
N ILE A 464 16.48 30.90 9.69
CA ILE A 464 16.77 31.11 8.25
C ILE A 464 17.14 29.78 7.58
N THR A 465 18.02 29.01 8.23
CA THR A 465 18.45 27.71 7.70
C THR A 465 17.30 26.69 7.67
N VAL A 466 16.46 26.64 8.73
CA VAL A 466 15.30 25.75 8.79
C VAL A 466 14.27 26.14 7.73
N CYS A 467 13.97 27.43 7.58
CA CYS A 467 13.08 27.94 6.53
C CYS A 467 13.54 27.49 5.14
N ALA A 468 14.81 27.71 4.81
CA ALA A 468 15.38 27.26 3.53
C ALA A 468 15.27 25.73 3.35
N ALA A 469 15.60 24.95 4.39
CA ALA A 469 15.50 23.50 4.32
C ALA A 469 14.05 22.98 4.15
N LEU A 470 13.07 23.65 4.79
CA LEU A 470 11.65 23.36 4.62
C LEU A 470 11.18 23.69 3.21
N ILE A 471 11.53 24.86 2.67
CA ILE A 471 11.18 25.27 1.31
C ILE A 471 11.77 24.32 0.27
N ALA A 472 13.06 23.98 0.41
CA ALA A 472 13.71 23.00 -0.46
C ALA A 472 12.95 21.67 -0.53
N SER A 473 12.44 21.21 0.62
CA SER A 473 11.76 19.93 0.76
C SER A 473 10.30 20.00 0.30
N ALA A 474 9.57 21.06 0.67
CA ALA A 474 8.15 21.23 0.36
C ALA A 474 7.91 21.57 -1.12
N CYS A 475 8.78 22.40 -1.72
CA CYS A 475 8.68 22.80 -3.12
C CYS A 475 9.44 21.84 -4.06
N ASN A 476 10.10 20.81 -3.52
CA ASN A 476 10.90 19.83 -4.27
C ASN A 476 11.97 20.45 -5.20
N VAL A 477 12.53 21.60 -4.80
CA VAL A 477 13.57 22.34 -5.56
C VAL A 477 15.00 21.91 -5.18
N GLY A 478 15.15 21.14 -4.10
CA GLY A 478 16.45 20.74 -3.55
C GLY A 478 17.20 21.89 -2.87
N LEU A 479 18.37 21.61 -2.31
CA LEU A 479 19.14 22.64 -1.58
C LEU A 479 19.88 23.60 -2.50
N THR A 480 20.27 23.16 -3.71
CA THR A 480 21.15 23.93 -4.61
C THR A 480 20.68 25.35 -4.87
N PRO A 481 19.39 25.62 -5.19
CA PRO A 481 18.90 26.97 -5.46
C PRO A 481 18.96 27.91 -4.25
N LEU A 482 19.04 27.37 -3.03
CA LEU A 482 19.02 28.15 -1.78
C LEU A 482 20.43 28.36 -1.20
N ILE A 483 21.48 27.85 -1.85
CA ILE A 483 22.85 27.97 -1.35
C ILE A 483 23.37 29.38 -1.63
N ARG A 484 23.81 30.06 -0.57
CA ARG A 484 24.49 31.36 -0.63
C ARG A 484 25.81 31.25 0.14
N LYS A 485 26.93 31.49 -0.54
CA LYS A 485 28.28 31.38 0.07
C LYS A 485 28.59 32.57 0.98
N ASP A 486 28.00 33.71 0.64
CA ASP A 486 28.04 35.00 1.34
C ASP A 486 27.25 35.00 2.65
N ILE A 487 26.29 34.09 2.81
CA ILE A 487 25.41 34.03 3.98
C ILE A 487 25.70 32.75 4.76
N ALA A 488 26.29 32.89 5.95
CA ALA A 488 26.67 31.75 6.80
C ALA A 488 25.51 30.77 7.03
N ALA A 489 24.29 31.29 7.19
CA ALA A 489 23.05 30.53 7.40
C ALA A 489 22.63 29.64 6.21
N LEU A 490 23.09 29.95 5.01
CA LEU A 490 22.67 29.34 3.74
C LEU A 490 23.82 28.64 3.01
N THR A 491 24.94 28.42 3.69
CA THR A 491 26.03 27.62 3.11
C THR A 491 25.58 26.17 2.86
N ARG A 492 26.13 25.52 1.82
CA ARG A 492 25.82 24.12 1.49
C ARG A 492 25.97 23.19 2.68
N TYR A 493 27.09 23.32 3.39
CA TYR A 493 27.40 22.50 4.55
C TYR A 493 26.34 22.65 5.63
N ARG A 494 25.97 23.89 5.96
CA ARG A 494 25.00 24.18 7.01
C ARG A 494 23.59 23.69 6.66
N LEU A 495 23.12 23.95 5.44
CA LEU A 495 21.81 23.45 4.97
C LEU A 495 21.75 21.92 4.99
N GLN A 496 22.79 21.25 4.50
CA GLN A 496 22.86 19.80 4.50
C GLN A 496 22.89 19.24 5.94
N TRP A 497 23.61 19.90 6.84
CA TRP A 497 23.67 19.52 8.25
C TRP A 497 22.33 19.70 8.95
N VAL A 498 21.63 20.83 8.74
CA VAL A 498 20.30 21.08 9.30
C VAL A 498 19.27 20.09 8.78
N GLN A 499 19.22 19.87 7.47
CA GLN A 499 18.31 18.89 6.86
C GLN A 499 18.52 17.48 7.45
N GLN A 500 19.77 17.07 7.72
CA GLN A 500 20.06 15.73 8.26
C GLN A 500 19.86 15.61 9.76
N LYS A 501 20.20 16.66 10.52
CA LYS A 501 20.30 16.59 11.98
C LYS A 501 19.12 17.19 12.71
N TYR A 502 18.24 17.93 12.03
CA TYR A 502 17.14 18.69 12.64
C TYR A 502 15.78 18.40 12.00
N LEU A 503 15.69 18.30 10.67
CA LEU A 503 14.44 17.95 9.97
C LEU A 503 14.16 16.45 10.08
N ARG A 504 13.26 16.07 10.97
CA ARG A 504 12.84 14.67 11.23
C ARG A 504 11.34 14.63 11.41
N LEU A 505 10.74 13.45 11.24
CA LEU A 505 9.30 13.28 11.44
C LEU A 505 8.86 13.76 12.83
N ASP A 506 9.60 13.41 13.89
CA ASP A 506 9.24 13.78 15.25
C ASP A 506 9.31 15.31 15.47
N THR A 507 10.28 16.00 14.85
CA THR A 507 10.40 17.47 14.94
C THR A 507 9.36 18.17 14.09
N LEU A 508 9.01 17.62 12.91
CA LEU A 508 7.90 18.11 12.08
C LEU A 508 6.56 17.98 12.81
N ILE A 509 6.33 16.86 13.51
CA ILE A 509 5.10 16.67 14.30
C ILE A 509 5.03 17.68 15.44
N ALA A 510 6.12 17.88 16.19
CA ALA A 510 6.17 18.85 17.28
C ALA A 510 5.97 20.29 16.77
N ALA A 511 6.65 20.65 15.68
CA ALA A 511 6.51 21.93 15.00
C ALA A 511 5.06 22.15 14.51
N ASN A 512 4.42 21.14 13.92
CA ASN A 512 3.02 21.21 13.51
C ASN A 512 2.08 21.38 14.72
N ALA A 513 2.36 20.72 15.85
CA ALA A 513 1.56 20.88 17.06
C ALA A 513 1.58 22.32 17.58
N ARG A 514 2.73 23.02 17.49
CA ARG A 514 2.82 24.46 17.79
C ARG A 514 1.95 25.30 16.86
N LEU A 515 1.99 25.03 15.56
CA LEU A 515 1.18 25.73 14.57
C LEU A 515 -0.32 25.50 14.79
N VAL A 516 -0.73 24.26 15.08
CA VAL A 516 -2.12 23.92 15.40
C VAL A 516 -2.58 24.65 16.66
N ALA A 517 -1.77 24.65 17.72
CA ALA A 517 -2.09 25.37 18.96
C ALA A 517 -2.27 26.88 18.71
N ALA A 518 -1.34 27.51 17.97
CA ALA A 518 -1.48 28.92 17.63
C ALA A 518 -2.73 29.21 16.78
N GLN A 519 -3.10 28.33 15.84
CA GLN A 519 -4.31 28.51 15.03
C GLN A 519 -5.59 28.40 15.87
N THR A 520 -5.60 27.58 16.94
CA THR A 520 -6.78 27.45 17.82
C THR A 520 -7.09 28.72 18.61
N GLU A 521 -6.13 29.63 18.72
CA GLU A 521 -6.30 30.93 19.39
C GLU A 521 -6.88 32.02 18.46
N ILE A 522 -7.00 31.75 17.15
CA ILE A 522 -7.53 32.70 16.17
C ILE A 522 -9.06 32.70 16.24
N GLU A 523 -9.67 33.88 16.47
CA GLU A 523 -11.15 34.04 16.58
C GLU A 523 -11.90 33.45 15.37
N LEU A 524 -11.40 33.68 14.16
CA LEU A 524 -11.98 33.13 12.94
C LEU A 524 -11.95 31.59 12.93
N ALA A 525 -10.88 30.97 13.43
CA ALA A 525 -10.79 29.51 13.52
C ALA A 525 -11.77 28.96 14.56
N GLN A 526 -11.92 29.64 15.70
CA GLN A 526 -12.90 29.29 16.74
C GLN A 526 -14.35 29.40 16.23
N ALA A 527 -14.62 30.35 15.31
CA ALA A 527 -15.91 30.48 14.66
C ALA A 527 -16.22 29.33 13.67
N TRP A 528 -15.20 28.68 13.10
CA TRP A 528 -15.39 27.55 12.18
C TRP A 528 -15.68 26.23 12.89
N GLY A 529 -15.09 25.99 14.06
CA GLY A 529 -15.27 24.73 14.78
C GLY A 529 -14.50 24.63 16.10
N GLY A 530 -14.73 23.53 16.81
CA GLY A 530 -14.15 23.29 18.14
C GLY A 530 -12.77 22.62 18.11
N GLY A 531 -12.30 22.16 16.96
CA GLY A 531 -11.04 21.42 16.81
C GLY A 531 -11.16 19.93 17.16
N GLU A 532 -12.35 19.47 17.55
CA GLU A 532 -12.61 18.09 17.99
C GLU A 532 -12.98 17.15 16.83
N ILE A 533 -13.36 17.71 15.68
CA ILE A 533 -13.79 16.97 14.50
C ILE A 533 -12.75 17.16 13.40
N ALA A 534 -12.41 16.08 12.70
CA ALA A 534 -11.55 16.15 11.52
C ALA A 534 -12.13 15.38 10.35
N SER A 535 -12.08 16.00 9.18
CA SER A 535 -12.30 15.34 7.90
C SER A 535 -11.02 14.60 7.49
N ALA A 536 -11.17 13.36 7.05
CA ALA A 536 -10.08 12.52 6.57
C ALA A 536 -10.25 12.27 5.07
N ASP A 537 -9.36 12.83 4.25
CA ASP A 537 -9.46 12.72 2.79
C ASP A 537 -8.10 12.44 2.13
N GLY A 538 -8.15 11.82 0.96
CA GLY A 538 -7.01 11.47 0.14
C GLY A 538 -6.67 12.52 -0.91
N ILE A 539 -5.62 13.30 -0.68
CA ILE A 539 -5.03 14.20 -1.69
C ILE A 539 -4.25 13.38 -2.70
N ARG A 540 -4.44 13.65 -3.99
CA ARG A 540 -3.87 12.84 -5.08
C ARG A 540 -2.73 13.58 -5.77
N PHE A 541 -1.57 12.94 -5.83
CA PHE A 541 -0.37 13.49 -6.47
C PHE A 541 0.06 12.62 -7.63
N VAL A 542 0.35 13.24 -8.78
CA VAL A 542 1.03 12.59 -9.90
C VAL A 542 2.47 12.30 -9.47
N VAL A 543 2.93 11.08 -9.71
CA VAL A 543 4.31 10.68 -9.41
C VAL A 543 5.05 10.45 -10.73
N PRO A 544 5.97 11.36 -11.12
CA PRO A 544 6.68 11.25 -12.40
C PRO A 544 7.74 10.13 -12.39
N VAL A 545 8.24 9.77 -11.20
CA VAL A 545 9.26 8.73 -11.03
C VAL A 545 8.67 7.34 -10.94
N ARG A 546 9.41 6.32 -11.41
CA ARG A 546 9.00 4.93 -11.30
C ARG A 546 9.07 4.46 -9.84
N THR A 547 7.95 3.98 -9.31
CA THR A 547 7.86 3.40 -7.98
C THR A 547 6.75 2.34 -7.92
N ILE A 548 6.94 1.31 -7.09
CA ILE A 548 5.91 0.29 -6.80
C ILE A 548 4.74 0.84 -5.96
N ASN A 549 4.88 2.08 -5.44
CA ASN A 549 3.86 2.76 -4.64
C ASN A 549 2.87 3.57 -5.48
N ALA A 550 3.19 3.89 -6.73
CA ALA A 550 2.28 4.60 -7.62
C ALA A 550 1.35 3.60 -8.34
N ARG A 551 0.10 4.01 -8.59
CA ARG A 551 -0.89 3.22 -9.33
C ARG A 551 -1.52 4.07 -10.45
N PRO A 552 -1.87 3.48 -11.60
CA PRO A 552 -2.65 4.17 -12.62
C PRO A 552 -4.06 4.44 -12.13
N ASN A 553 -4.60 5.61 -12.46
CA ASN A 553 -6.02 5.91 -12.29
C ASN A 553 -6.40 6.97 -13.33
N ARG A 554 -7.15 6.57 -14.35
CA ARG A 554 -7.47 7.42 -15.50
C ARG A 554 -8.26 8.67 -15.11
N LYS A 555 -9.10 8.58 -14.07
CA LYS A 555 -9.89 9.73 -13.56
C LYS A 555 -9.00 10.84 -12.99
N TYR A 556 -7.92 10.49 -12.30
CA TYR A 556 -7.12 11.47 -11.54
C TYR A 556 -5.75 11.76 -12.17
N PHE A 557 -5.20 10.83 -12.95
CA PHE A 557 -3.82 10.95 -13.46
C PHE A 557 -3.75 10.80 -14.99
N GLY A 558 -4.89 10.66 -15.69
CA GLY A 558 -4.91 10.40 -17.12
C GLY A 558 -4.12 9.13 -17.49
N ALA A 559 -3.13 9.26 -18.37
CA ALA A 559 -2.21 8.18 -18.74
C ALA A 559 -1.09 7.94 -17.69
N GLY A 560 -0.93 8.86 -16.74
CA GLY A 560 0.08 8.81 -15.69
C GLY A 560 -0.27 7.89 -14.52
N ARG A 561 0.55 7.99 -13.48
CA ARG A 561 0.38 7.27 -12.22
C ARG A 561 0.50 8.24 -11.06
N GLY A 562 -0.11 7.89 -9.94
CA GLY A 562 -0.05 8.74 -8.76
C GLY A 562 -0.16 7.96 -7.45
N ILE A 563 -0.01 8.71 -6.36
CA ILE A 563 -0.20 8.26 -4.98
C ILE A 563 -1.35 9.05 -4.35
N THR A 564 -1.99 8.45 -3.35
CA THR A 564 -2.93 9.16 -2.48
C THR A 564 -2.25 9.42 -1.14
N TYR A 565 -2.10 10.69 -0.80
CA TYR A 565 -1.72 11.15 0.52
C TYR A 565 -2.98 11.26 1.37
N TYR A 566 -3.11 10.43 2.39
CA TYR A 566 -4.24 10.49 3.31
C TYR A 566 -3.98 11.59 4.34
N ASN A 567 -4.78 12.64 4.30
CA ASN A 567 -4.67 13.84 5.12
C ASN A 567 -5.84 13.94 6.09
N PHE A 568 -5.61 14.60 7.22
CA PHE A 568 -6.64 14.95 8.20
C PHE A 568 -6.68 16.47 8.34
N THR A 569 -7.86 17.05 8.14
CA THR A 569 -8.10 18.48 8.31
C THR A 569 -9.17 18.65 9.38
N SER A 570 -8.88 19.42 10.43
CA SER A 570 -9.86 19.72 11.47
C SER A 570 -11.01 20.59 10.94
N ASP A 571 -12.10 20.67 11.71
CA ASP A 571 -13.17 21.66 11.54
C ASP A 571 -12.71 23.11 11.79
N GLN A 572 -11.48 23.32 12.27
CA GLN A 572 -10.80 24.62 12.31
C GLN A 572 -9.87 24.85 11.09
N PHE A 573 -9.94 23.98 10.08
CA PHE A 573 -9.09 24.01 8.88
C PHE A 573 -7.58 23.90 9.17
N THR A 574 -7.20 23.30 10.31
CA THR A 574 -5.80 22.94 10.59
C THR A 574 -5.46 21.58 10.00
N GLY A 575 -4.27 21.43 9.41
CA GLY A 575 -3.73 20.13 9.01
C GLY A 575 -3.18 19.37 10.22
N LEU A 576 -3.71 18.17 10.49
CA LEU A 576 -3.22 17.33 11.58
C LEU A 576 -2.10 16.42 11.06
N ALA A 577 -0.89 16.58 11.61
CA ALA A 577 0.27 15.79 11.20
C ALA A 577 0.11 14.31 11.54
N TRP A 578 -0.46 13.53 10.61
CA TRP A 578 -0.38 12.08 10.63
C TRP A 578 -0.01 11.55 9.25
N THR A 579 1.27 11.24 9.06
CA THR A 579 1.77 10.72 7.78
C THR A 579 1.59 9.21 7.70
N ARG A 580 0.69 8.75 6.84
CA ARG A 580 0.82 7.43 6.23
C ARG A 580 0.43 7.51 4.76
N GLY A 581 1.43 7.44 3.87
CA GLY A 581 1.18 7.33 2.43
C GLY A 581 0.35 6.08 2.15
N ALA A 582 -0.88 6.27 1.67
CA ALA A 582 -1.77 5.18 1.30
C ALA A 582 -1.63 4.93 -0.20
N ARG A 583 -1.34 3.68 -0.58
CA ARG A 583 -1.47 3.26 -1.98
C ARG A 583 -2.93 3.39 -2.39
N ASN A 584 -3.18 3.92 -3.59
CA ASN A 584 -4.51 4.07 -4.20
C ASN A 584 -5.32 2.78 -4.07
N SER A 585 -6.15 2.73 -3.03
CA SER A 585 -7.05 1.65 -2.71
C SER A 585 -8.25 2.32 -2.04
N PRO A 586 -9.44 2.26 -2.65
CA PRO A 586 -10.68 2.72 -2.01
C PRO A 586 -10.99 2.02 -0.68
N ARG A 587 -10.27 0.92 -0.36
CA ARG A 587 -10.48 0.10 0.84
C ARG A 587 -9.56 0.45 2.00
N PHE A 588 -8.57 1.33 1.81
CA PHE A 588 -7.69 1.75 2.92
C PHE A 588 -8.43 2.60 3.97
N SER A 589 -9.52 3.27 3.58
CA SER A 589 -10.38 4.07 4.47
C SER A 589 -11.07 3.23 5.56
N ARG A 590 -11.43 1.97 5.27
CA ARG A 590 -12.18 1.13 6.23
C ARG A 590 -11.33 0.49 7.33
N ALA A 591 -10.02 0.36 7.14
CA ALA A 591 -9.16 -0.35 8.10
C ALA A 591 -8.75 0.50 9.33
N PHE A 592 -9.01 1.81 9.30
CA PHE A 592 -8.61 2.75 10.36
C PHE A 592 -9.78 3.58 10.93
N GLY A 593 -11.03 3.32 10.53
CA GLY A 593 -12.23 4.01 11.01
C GLY A 593 -12.59 3.75 12.49
N GLY A 594 -11.67 3.25 13.31
CA GLY A 594 -11.92 2.94 14.72
C GLY A 594 -11.65 4.08 15.70
N PHE A 595 -11.10 5.23 15.27
CA PHE A 595 -10.72 6.33 16.17
C PHE A 595 -11.38 7.68 15.86
N VAL A 596 -12.22 7.76 14.82
CA VAL A 596 -12.94 8.99 14.50
C VAL A 596 -14.41 8.63 14.34
N ARG A 597 -15.27 9.25 15.16
CA ARG A 597 -16.72 9.24 14.98
C ARG A 597 -17.02 9.89 13.63
N THR A 598 -17.09 9.10 12.57
CA THR A 598 -17.68 9.53 11.31
C THR A 598 -19.20 9.52 11.50
N LYS A 599 -19.82 10.68 11.67
CA LYS A 599 -21.25 10.82 11.40
C LYS A 599 -21.43 10.59 9.89
N ASN A 600 -22.07 9.49 9.53
CA ASN A 600 -22.61 9.28 8.19
C ASN A 600 -23.71 10.27 7.91
#